data_AF-A0A7S0CDE9-F1
#
_entry.id   AF-A0A7S0CDE9-F1
#
_cell.length_a   1.000
_cell.length_b   1.000
_cell.length_c   1.000
_cell.angle_alpha   90.00
_cell.angle_beta   90.00
_cell.angle_gamma   90.00
#
_symmetry.space_group_name_H-M   'P 1'
#
loop_
_entity.id
_entity.type
_entity.pdbx_description
1 polymer ?
#
loop_
_entity_poly.entity_id
_entity_poly.type
_entity_poly.pdbx_seq_one_letter_code
_entity_poly.pdbx_strand_id
1 'polypeptide(L)'
;INLACSQESRNTDDGMTLCEEVCIPAACCYASDNSNSSANNINDSNALANTKGSCLDKKLDMCSIFADCGYLYVNNWDGTIADKTTSDLPFSPSISTIVQDACKEESLATPEGMDLCKALCVIPACCFLYENNCWDKYHSMCTSSSPCQVMFQVSVPDDDAIASSPQEKVVPIQAACNVDMIELDDGDLCQGYCQSHMCCFAESGSGHECTDISDCGQYAICNILIDKFTKQRTSTAAVMIDDIIKNQCGEDNVNNDENERICVDLCIPSRCCRFSTNAETNCNSGQLALCSAYSYCGIFQDADFAAVDKRPSSISDGREGSTAFASTLISSIVVEACSESNYETTNGKELCDAICTPITACCFGHQDVGEPGCAKSESDFCATFT
;
A
#
# COMPACT_ATOMS: atom_id res chain seq x y z
N ILE A 1 2.47 17.35 16.44
CA ILE A 1 1.44 16.69 17.26
C ILE A 1 0.70 17.72 18.12
N ASN A 2 1.30 18.37 19.11
CA ASN A 2 0.58 19.29 20.02
C ASN A 2 -0.19 20.41 19.31
N LEU A 3 0.30 20.91 18.17
CA LEU A 3 -0.44 21.88 17.35
C LEU A 3 -1.57 21.20 16.56
N ALA A 4 -1.25 20.15 15.79
CA ALA A 4 -2.21 19.39 14.98
C ALA A 4 -3.36 18.78 15.82
N CYS A 5 -3.04 18.28 17.01
CA CYS A 5 -3.96 17.66 17.95
C CYS A 5 -4.31 18.57 19.13
N SER A 6 -4.10 19.89 19.00
CA SER A 6 -4.54 20.84 20.01
C SER A 6 -6.06 20.78 20.17
N GLN A 7 -6.59 21.23 21.32
CA GLN A 7 -8.04 21.32 21.50
C GLN A 7 -8.69 22.21 20.43
N GLU A 8 -8.01 23.26 20.00
CA GLU A 8 -8.49 24.19 18.97
C GLU A 8 -8.55 23.50 17.60
N SER A 9 -7.51 22.76 17.23
CA SER A 9 -7.46 22.00 15.97
C SER A 9 -8.47 20.85 15.95
N ARG A 10 -8.66 20.15 17.06
CA ARG A 10 -9.69 19.09 17.15
C ARG A 10 -11.13 19.60 17.03
N ASN A 11 -11.36 20.89 17.23
CA ASN A 11 -12.69 21.48 17.08
C ASN A 11 -13.02 21.84 15.62
N THR A 12 -12.11 21.60 14.67
CA THR A 12 -12.35 21.81 13.23
C THR A 12 -12.12 20.52 12.46
N ASP A 13 -12.88 20.30 11.38
CA ASP A 13 -12.76 19.08 10.57
C ASP A 13 -11.34 18.94 9.96
N ASP A 14 -10.77 20.05 9.47
CA ASP A 14 -9.41 20.09 8.92
C ASP A 14 -8.35 19.77 9.98
N GLY A 15 -8.51 20.29 11.21
CA GLY A 15 -7.57 20.05 12.29
C GLY A 15 -7.68 18.64 12.87
N MET A 16 -8.90 18.07 12.88
CA MET A 16 -9.12 16.67 13.24
C MET A 16 -8.47 15.73 12.22
N THR A 17 -8.67 15.99 10.92
CA THR A 17 -8.03 15.21 9.83
C THR A 17 -6.51 15.26 9.94
N LEU A 18 -5.93 16.45 10.16
CA LEU A 18 -4.49 16.61 10.35
C LEU A 18 -3.99 15.89 11.62
N CYS A 19 -4.78 15.89 12.69
CA CYS A 19 -4.45 15.14 13.90
C CYS A 19 -4.43 13.63 13.61
N GLU A 20 -5.43 13.10 12.90
CA GLU A 20 -5.48 11.69 12.50
C GLU A 20 -4.24 11.29 11.69
N GLU A 21 -3.92 12.03 10.62
CA GLU A 21 -2.75 11.75 9.77
C GLU A 21 -1.43 11.74 10.57
N VAL A 22 -1.25 12.73 11.44
CA VAL A 22 -0.05 12.84 12.28
C VAL A 22 0.03 11.69 13.30
N CYS A 23 -1.10 11.14 13.72
CA CYS A 23 -1.17 10.12 14.77
C CYS A 23 -1.11 8.67 14.26
N ILE A 24 -1.20 8.43 12.95
CA ILE A 24 -1.10 7.09 12.34
C ILE A 24 0.11 6.28 12.86
N PRO A 25 1.34 6.84 12.91
CA PRO A 25 2.51 6.08 13.36
C PRO A 25 2.42 5.61 14.83
N ALA A 26 1.54 6.23 15.62
CA ALA A 26 1.33 5.93 17.03
C ALA A 26 0.10 5.06 17.30
N ALA A 27 -0.64 4.62 16.28
CA ALA A 27 -1.80 3.74 16.46
C ALA A 27 -1.45 2.49 17.28
N CYS A 28 -0.26 1.92 17.08
CA CYS A 28 0.22 0.75 17.82
C CYS A 28 0.43 1.00 19.33
N CYS A 29 0.58 2.26 19.75
CA CYS A 29 0.71 2.64 21.16
C CYS A 29 -0.62 2.49 21.91
N TYR A 30 -1.74 2.48 21.18
CA TYR A 30 -3.10 2.50 21.72
C TYR A 30 -3.94 1.27 21.35
N ALA A 31 -3.38 0.32 20.61
CA ALA A 31 -4.04 -0.94 20.30
C ALA A 31 -4.36 -1.71 21.60
N SER A 32 -5.65 -1.85 21.91
CA SER A 32 -6.15 -2.72 22.98
C SER A 32 -6.20 -4.16 22.48
N ASP A 33 -5.60 -5.10 23.22
CA ASP A 33 -5.76 -6.54 23.01
C ASP A 33 -7.19 -6.98 23.35
N ASN A 34 -8.16 -6.61 22.51
CA ASN A 34 -9.57 -6.99 22.68
C ASN A 34 -9.84 -8.43 22.21
N SER A 35 -8.97 -9.38 22.55
CA SER A 35 -9.12 -10.80 22.20
C SER A 35 -9.67 -11.68 23.33
N ASN A 36 -10.10 -11.13 24.48
CA ASN A 36 -10.84 -11.91 25.48
C ASN A 36 -11.80 -11.09 26.38
N SER A 37 -13.04 -11.57 26.43
CA SER A 37 -13.98 -11.55 27.58
C SER A 37 -14.90 -10.34 27.79
N SER A 38 -16.19 -10.62 27.59
CA SER A 38 -17.32 -10.08 28.35
C SER A 38 -17.08 -10.11 29.87
N ALA A 39 -16.91 -8.96 30.51
CA ALA A 39 -17.14 -8.80 31.94
C ALA A 39 -17.43 -7.33 32.29
N ASN A 40 -18.68 -7.04 32.64
CA ASN A 40 -19.10 -5.79 33.26
C ASN A 40 -18.53 -5.71 34.70
N ASN A 41 -17.47 -4.94 34.90
CA ASN A 41 -17.19 -4.03 36.03
C ASN A 41 -15.70 -3.73 36.11
N ILE A 42 -15.32 -2.46 35.93
CA ILE A 42 -13.95 -1.99 36.17
C ILE A 42 -14.01 -0.81 37.13
N ASN A 43 -13.53 -1.06 38.34
CA ASN A 43 -13.10 -0.09 39.35
C ASN A 43 -11.79 -0.63 39.93
N ASP A 44 -10.79 -0.90 39.09
CA ASP A 44 -9.51 -1.45 39.55
C ASP A 44 -8.33 -0.74 38.89
N SER A 45 -7.56 -0.02 39.71
CA SER A 45 -6.46 0.88 39.32
C SER A 45 -5.12 0.16 39.08
N ASN A 46 -5.14 -1.11 38.64
CA ASN A 46 -3.93 -1.95 38.51
C ASN A 46 -3.74 -2.57 37.11
N ALA A 47 -4.38 -2.05 36.07
CA ALA A 47 -4.39 -2.63 34.72
C ALA A 47 -3.18 -2.24 33.81
N LEU A 48 -2.05 -1.77 34.36
CA LEU A 48 -0.91 -1.30 33.55
C LEU A 48 0.17 -2.38 33.26
N ALA A 49 0.00 -3.61 33.73
CA ALA A 49 1.05 -4.64 33.65
C ALA A 49 0.80 -5.77 32.62
N ASN A 50 -0.27 -5.68 31.80
CA ASN A 50 -0.70 -6.81 30.95
C ASN A 50 -1.20 -6.41 29.55
N THR A 51 -0.58 -5.43 28.87
CA THR A 51 -0.80 -5.19 27.43
C THR A 51 0.25 -5.95 26.62
N LYS A 52 -0.06 -7.19 26.26
CA LYS A 52 0.86 -8.08 25.55
C LYS A 52 0.53 -8.01 24.06
N GLY A 53 0.72 -6.83 23.47
CA GLY A 53 0.34 -6.56 22.07
C GLY A 53 0.56 -5.11 21.61
N SER A 54 0.68 -4.14 22.52
CA SER A 54 1.02 -2.77 22.14
C SER A 54 2.52 -2.62 21.85
N CYS A 55 2.88 -1.69 20.94
CA CYS A 55 4.29 -1.36 20.68
C CYS A 55 4.94 -0.58 21.84
N LEU A 56 4.19 -0.30 22.91
CA LEU A 56 4.58 0.48 24.08
C LEU A 56 5.87 -0.06 24.72
N ASP A 57 6.00 -1.39 24.82
CA ASP A 57 7.17 -2.04 25.43
C ASP A 57 8.45 -1.93 24.57
N LYS A 58 8.32 -1.70 23.26
CA LYS A 58 9.44 -1.64 22.31
C LYS A 58 9.78 -0.23 21.85
N LYS A 59 8.84 0.72 22.00
CA LYS A 59 8.91 2.08 21.44
C LYS A 59 8.39 3.13 22.44
N LEU A 60 8.77 2.99 23.71
CA LEU A 60 8.33 3.87 24.80
C LEU A 60 8.55 5.36 24.49
N ASP A 61 9.73 5.70 23.94
CA ASP A 61 10.07 7.08 23.59
C ASP A 61 9.15 7.63 22.52
N MET A 62 8.84 6.83 21.49
CA MET A 62 7.90 7.20 20.43
C MET A 62 6.49 7.41 21.02
N CYS A 63 5.97 6.46 21.78
CA CYS A 63 4.62 6.57 22.34
C CYS A 63 4.47 7.77 23.29
N SER A 64 5.55 8.18 23.96
CA SER A 64 5.54 9.38 24.79
C SER A 64 5.37 10.68 23.97
N ILE A 65 5.93 10.73 22.76
CA ILE A 65 5.85 11.87 21.84
C ILE A 65 4.44 12.03 21.29
N PHE A 66 3.74 10.91 21.08
CA PHE A 66 2.39 10.88 20.55
C PHE A 66 1.31 10.78 21.63
N ALA A 67 1.62 11.05 22.90
CA ALA A 67 0.67 10.94 24.01
C ALA A 67 -0.69 11.65 23.74
N ASP A 68 -0.66 12.79 23.05
CA ASP A 68 -1.84 13.57 22.67
C ASP A 68 -2.75 12.89 21.63
N CYS A 69 -2.24 11.89 20.90
CA CYS A 69 -3.00 11.06 19.96
C CYS A 69 -3.96 10.09 20.64
N GLY A 70 -3.79 9.85 21.95
CA GLY A 70 -4.62 8.93 22.69
C GLY A 70 -6.12 9.24 22.63
N TYR A 71 -6.48 10.50 22.41
CA TYR A 71 -7.87 10.92 22.21
C TYR A 71 -8.53 10.28 20.98
N LEU A 72 -7.77 10.00 19.91
CA LEU A 72 -8.29 9.39 18.68
C LEU A 72 -8.63 7.92 18.86
N TYR A 73 -7.88 7.21 19.69
CA TYR A 73 -7.94 5.76 19.79
C TYR A 73 -8.70 5.25 21.02
N VAL A 74 -8.99 6.11 21.99
CA VAL A 74 -9.71 5.73 23.21
C VAL A 74 -11.01 6.54 23.33
N ASN A 75 -12.12 5.88 23.05
CA ASN A 75 -13.46 6.38 23.37
C ASN A 75 -13.57 6.53 24.90
N ASN A 76 -13.50 7.76 25.42
CA ASN A 76 -13.40 8.15 26.85
C ASN A 76 -11.98 8.36 27.42
N TRP A 77 -11.05 8.93 26.66
CA TRP A 77 -9.83 9.49 27.25
C TRP A 77 -10.17 10.69 28.16
N ASP A 78 -10.14 10.50 29.48
CA ASP A 78 -10.40 11.57 30.48
C ASP A 78 -9.14 12.34 30.91
N GLY A 79 -7.97 11.99 30.34
CA GLY A 79 -6.69 12.61 30.66
C GLY A 79 -5.99 12.04 31.90
N THR A 80 -6.61 11.15 32.66
CA THR A 80 -6.10 10.76 34.00
C THR A 80 -4.98 9.71 34.01
N ILE A 81 -4.67 9.07 32.87
CA ILE A 81 -3.44 8.25 32.75
C ILE A 81 -2.19 9.13 32.86
N ALA A 82 -2.31 10.44 32.64
CA ALA A 82 -1.21 11.39 32.79
C ALA A 82 -1.08 11.99 34.20
N ASP A 83 -1.81 11.54 35.24
CA ASP A 83 -1.86 12.30 36.53
C ASP A 83 -1.48 11.52 37.81
N LYS A 84 -0.85 10.33 37.73
CA LYS A 84 -0.34 9.66 38.95
C LYS A 84 1.12 9.23 38.99
N THR A 85 1.90 9.49 37.93
CA THR A 85 3.36 9.28 37.93
C THR A 85 4.15 10.27 37.07
N THR A 86 3.50 11.25 36.43
CA THR A 86 4.15 12.24 35.53
C THR A 86 4.69 13.46 36.26
N SER A 87 4.29 13.73 37.51
CA SER A 87 4.83 14.85 38.30
C SER A 87 6.33 14.72 38.59
N ASP A 88 6.90 13.52 38.39
CA ASP A 88 8.33 13.23 38.50
C ASP A 88 8.97 12.80 37.16
N LEU A 89 8.23 12.85 36.04
CA LEU A 89 8.83 12.60 34.73
C LEU A 89 9.55 13.86 34.25
N PRO A 90 10.85 13.76 33.90
CA PRO A 90 11.62 14.90 33.42
C PRO A 90 10.93 15.47 32.18
N PHE A 91 10.75 16.80 32.18
CA PHE A 91 10.28 17.65 31.09
C PHE A 91 10.09 16.93 29.75
N SER A 92 8.84 16.81 29.28
CA SER A 92 8.56 16.38 27.91
C SER A 92 9.29 17.32 26.94
N PRO A 93 10.25 16.83 26.15
CA PRO A 93 11.02 17.68 25.25
C PRO A 93 10.09 18.30 24.21
N SER A 94 10.35 19.55 23.85
CA SER A 94 9.59 20.19 22.78
C SER A 94 9.78 19.42 21.46
N ILE A 95 8.80 19.46 20.56
CA ILE A 95 8.92 18.86 19.22
C ILE A 95 10.20 19.34 18.50
N SER A 96 10.55 20.62 18.66
CA SER A 96 11.79 21.18 18.12
C SER A 96 13.03 20.46 18.64
N THR A 97 13.04 20.08 19.92
CA THR A 97 14.14 19.35 20.54
C THR A 97 14.22 17.92 20.02
N ILE A 98 13.07 17.25 19.85
CA ILE A 98 13.01 15.88 19.29
C ILE A 98 13.53 15.85 17.86
N VAL A 99 13.06 16.77 17.00
CA VAL A 99 13.52 16.86 15.61
C VAL A 99 15.01 17.20 15.57
N GLN A 100 15.47 18.10 16.44
CA GLN A 100 16.89 18.45 16.54
C GLN A 100 17.76 17.26 16.98
N ASP A 101 17.30 16.48 17.95
CA ASP A 101 18.02 15.30 18.45
C ASP A 101 18.02 14.15 17.45
N ALA A 102 16.95 13.98 16.67
CA ALA A 102 16.87 12.98 15.61
C ALA A 102 17.74 13.36 14.40
N CYS A 103 17.78 14.64 14.03
CA CYS A 103 18.43 15.12 12.81
C CYS A 103 19.83 15.73 13.02
N LYS A 104 20.39 15.66 14.23
CA LYS A 104 21.79 16.04 14.45
C LYS A 104 22.75 15.03 13.83
N GLU A 105 23.94 15.50 13.48
CA GLU A 105 24.99 14.73 12.80
C GLU A 105 25.28 13.37 13.45
N GLU A 106 25.32 13.32 14.78
CA GLU A 106 25.56 12.09 15.55
C GLU A 106 24.48 11.03 15.34
N SER A 107 23.21 11.46 15.24
CA SER A 107 22.06 10.57 15.04
C SER A 107 22.00 10.11 13.59
N LEU A 108 22.26 11.02 12.64
CA LEU A 108 22.33 10.71 11.21
C LEU A 108 23.47 9.75 10.84
N ALA A 109 24.50 9.64 11.68
CA ALA A 109 25.57 8.64 11.50
C ALA A 109 25.11 7.19 11.73
N THR A 110 23.91 6.98 12.27
CA THR A 110 23.30 5.66 12.48
C THR A 110 22.09 5.47 11.55
N PRO A 111 21.84 4.26 11.04
CA PRO A 111 20.64 3.96 10.25
C PRO A 111 19.35 4.34 11.00
N GLU A 112 19.26 4.00 12.29
CA GLU A 112 18.08 4.25 13.10
C GLU A 112 17.80 5.76 13.29
N GLY A 113 18.85 6.55 13.51
CA GLY A 113 18.70 8.00 13.64
C GLY A 113 18.37 8.67 12.30
N MET A 114 18.90 8.16 11.18
CA MET A 114 18.52 8.61 9.85
C MET A 114 17.04 8.33 9.54
N ASP A 115 16.56 7.13 9.84
CA ASP A 115 15.15 6.76 9.63
C ASP A 115 14.22 7.57 10.52
N LEU A 116 14.59 7.80 11.78
CA LEU A 116 13.83 8.63 12.69
C LEU A 116 13.78 10.09 12.19
N CYS A 117 14.90 10.65 11.74
CA CYS A 117 14.94 11.98 11.16
C CYS A 117 14.05 12.06 9.90
N LYS A 118 14.17 11.11 8.97
CA LYS A 118 13.30 11.01 7.78
C LYS A 118 11.83 11.05 8.17
N ALA A 119 11.40 10.18 9.09
CA ALA A 119 10.01 10.08 9.53
C ALA A 119 9.49 11.40 10.11
N LEU A 120 10.29 12.07 10.95
CA LEU A 120 9.92 13.37 11.54
C LEU A 120 9.92 14.52 10.53
N CYS A 121 10.64 14.37 9.42
CA CYS A 121 10.84 15.42 8.42
C CYS A 121 9.93 15.32 7.20
N VAL A 122 9.06 14.30 7.09
CA VAL A 122 8.12 14.14 5.96
C VAL A 122 7.18 15.33 5.84
N ILE A 123 6.47 15.68 6.92
CA ILE A 123 5.50 16.77 6.93
C ILE A 123 6.17 18.14 6.74
N PRO A 124 7.25 18.49 7.46
CA PRO A 124 7.92 19.77 7.24
C PRO A 124 8.79 19.81 5.98
N ALA A 125 8.83 18.76 5.15
CA ALA A 125 9.54 18.78 3.86
C ALA A 125 9.10 19.96 2.99
N CYS A 126 7.80 20.30 3.01
CA CYS A 126 7.25 21.45 2.27
C CYS A 126 7.85 22.80 2.69
N CYS A 127 8.47 22.89 3.87
CA CYS A 127 9.14 24.11 4.31
C CYS A 127 10.44 24.40 3.55
N PHE A 128 11.01 23.38 2.92
CA PHE A 128 12.33 23.42 2.27
C PHE A 128 12.26 23.29 0.75
N LEU A 129 11.06 23.13 0.19
CA LEU A 129 10.85 23.12 -1.26
C LEU A 129 10.72 24.56 -1.80
N TYR A 130 11.32 24.81 -2.96
CA TYR A 130 11.20 26.10 -3.64
C TYR A 130 9.77 26.31 -4.18
N GLU A 131 9.24 25.29 -4.87
CA GLU A 131 7.85 25.23 -5.32
C GLU A 131 6.98 24.57 -4.26
N ASN A 132 5.77 25.08 -4.04
CA ASN A 132 4.88 24.63 -2.97
C ASN A 132 5.47 24.79 -1.56
N ASN A 133 6.30 25.82 -1.38
CA ASN A 133 6.75 26.19 -0.05
C ASN A 133 5.53 26.43 0.83
N CYS A 134 5.54 25.85 2.02
CA CYS A 134 4.45 26.00 2.98
C CYS A 134 4.82 26.97 4.11
N TRP A 135 5.90 27.73 3.94
CA TRP A 135 6.50 28.61 4.95
C TRP A 135 5.53 29.68 5.44
N ASP A 136 4.87 30.38 4.50
CA ASP A 136 3.95 31.47 4.84
C ASP A 136 2.73 30.98 5.62
N LYS A 137 2.30 29.74 5.38
CA LYS A 137 1.14 29.12 6.03
C LYS A 137 1.49 28.47 7.38
N TYR A 138 2.68 27.87 7.50
CA TYR A 138 3.08 27.07 8.66
C TYR A 138 4.43 27.50 9.26
N HIS A 139 4.69 28.82 9.33
CA HIS A 139 5.95 29.40 9.78
C HIS A 139 6.49 28.80 11.10
N SER A 140 5.63 28.60 12.10
CA SER A 140 6.05 28.04 13.39
C SER A 140 6.54 26.59 13.28
N MET A 141 5.88 25.77 12.46
CA MET A 141 6.29 24.38 12.18
C MET A 141 7.61 24.36 11.40
N CYS A 142 7.71 25.21 10.39
CA CYS A 142 8.92 25.29 9.57
C CYS A 142 10.14 25.75 10.39
N THR A 143 9.93 26.68 11.33
CA THR A 143 10.98 27.13 12.24
C THR A 143 11.44 25.99 13.17
N SER A 144 10.50 25.28 13.80
CA SER A 144 10.82 24.16 14.70
C SER A 144 11.42 22.94 13.99
N SER A 145 11.24 22.85 12.67
CA SER A 145 11.73 21.74 11.85
C SER A 145 12.97 22.10 11.05
N SER A 146 13.60 23.26 11.30
CA SER A 146 14.86 23.65 10.64
C SER A 146 15.97 22.59 10.67
N PRO A 147 16.10 21.70 11.68
CA PRO A 147 17.08 20.61 11.62
C PRO A 147 16.86 19.63 10.44
N CYS A 148 15.62 19.49 9.95
CA CYS A 148 15.30 18.66 8.78
C CYS A 148 15.99 19.13 7.50
N GLN A 149 16.49 20.37 7.45
CA GLN A 149 17.15 20.91 6.27
C GLN A 149 18.35 20.05 5.83
N VAL A 150 19.00 19.36 6.77
CA VAL A 150 20.10 18.43 6.48
C VAL A 150 19.72 17.32 5.50
N MET A 151 18.45 16.89 5.52
CA MET A 151 17.93 15.87 4.59
C MET A 151 17.77 16.40 3.16
N PHE A 152 17.74 17.73 3.00
CA PHE A 152 17.51 18.40 1.73
C PHE A 152 18.77 19.15 1.24
N GLN A 153 19.84 19.22 2.05
CA GLN A 153 21.12 19.80 1.67
C GLN A 153 21.99 18.75 0.97
N VAL A 154 22.01 18.78 -0.37
CA VAL A 154 22.91 17.96 -1.18
C VAL A 154 24.31 18.54 -1.09
N SER A 155 25.26 17.79 -0.53
CA SER A 155 26.67 18.17 -0.48
C SER A 155 27.23 18.18 -1.91
N VAL A 156 27.52 19.36 -2.45
CA VAL A 156 28.29 19.49 -3.69
C VAL A 156 29.77 19.34 -3.33
N PRO A 157 30.55 18.49 -4.01
CA PRO A 157 32.00 18.51 -3.85
C PRO A 157 32.52 19.90 -4.24
N ASP A 158 33.25 20.53 -3.33
CA ASP A 158 33.95 21.79 -3.55
C ASP A 158 35.00 21.61 -4.65
N ASP A 159 34.60 21.87 -5.89
CA ASP A 159 35.54 22.18 -6.96
C ASP A 159 35.56 23.69 -7.14
N ASP A 160 36.63 24.27 -6.62
CA ASP A 160 36.93 25.69 -6.62
C ASP A 160 36.74 26.39 -7.98
N ALA A 161 36.16 27.59 -7.87
CA ALA A 161 36.22 28.71 -8.81
C ALA A 161 35.41 28.57 -10.13
N ILE A 162 34.25 29.22 -10.16
CA ILE A 162 34.07 30.52 -10.82
C ILE A 162 32.79 31.18 -10.28
N ALA A 163 32.97 32.38 -9.73
CA ALA A 163 31.88 33.25 -9.30
C ALA A 163 30.97 33.60 -10.48
N SER A 164 29.67 33.30 -10.37
CA SER A 164 28.49 34.12 -10.75
C SER A 164 27.23 33.25 -10.87
N SER A 165 26.17 33.62 -10.12
CA SER A 165 24.76 33.21 -10.26
C SER A 165 24.25 32.04 -9.37
N PRO A 166 23.09 32.18 -8.68
CA PRO A 166 22.46 31.09 -7.94
C PRO A 166 21.72 30.18 -8.92
N GLN A 167 22.38 29.10 -9.34
CA GLN A 167 21.68 27.94 -9.90
C GLN A 167 21.83 26.77 -8.94
N GLU A 168 20.69 26.44 -8.36
CA GLU A 168 20.39 25.35 -7.44
C GLU A 168 20.71 24.00 -8.11
N LYS A 169 21.59 23.19 -7.49
CA LYS A 169 22.07 21.93 -8.07
C LYS A 169 21.07 20.82 -7.79
N VAL A 170 20.16 20.60 -8.74
CA VAL A 170 19.23 19.47 -8.85
C VAL A 170 20.03 18.15 -8.76
N VAL A 171 19.65 17.22 -7.86
CA VAL A 171 20.18 15.84 -7.89
C VAL A 171 19.80 15.27 -9.26
N PRO A 172 20.79 14.90 -10.09
CA PRO A 172 20.48 14.36 -11.40
C PRO A 172 19.63 13.11 -11.20
N ILE A 173 18.51 13.01 -11.90
CA ILE A 173 17.65 11.82 -11.89
C ILE A 173 18.47 10.53 -12.18
N GLN A 174 19.60 10.66 -12.87
CA GLN A 174 20.56 9.58 -13.09
C GLN A 174 21.19 9.01 -11.81
N ALA A 175 21.42 9.83 -10.79
CA ALA A 175 21.97 9.37 -9.52
C ALA A 175 20.91 8.65 -8.69
N ALA A 176 19.67 9.16 -8.68
CA ALA A 176 18.55 8.53 -7.97
C ALA A 176 18.11 7.21 -8.63
N CYS A 177 18.13 7.16 -9.97
CA CYS A 177 17.62 6.04 -10.76
C CYS A 177 18.71 5.12 -11.34
N ASN A 178 19.81 4.93 -10.62
CA ASN A 178 20.77 3.89 -10.97
C ASN A 178 20.39 2.55 -10.30
N VAL A 179 20.85 1.43 -10.88
CA VAL A 179 20.52 0.07 -10.42
C VAL A 179 20.88 -0.12 -8.94
N ASP A 180 22.08 0.31 -8.53
CA ASP A 180 22.59 0.11 -7.18
C ASP A 180 21.72 0.83 -6.13
N MET A 181 21.24 2.04 -6.43
CA MET A 181 20.36 2.81 -5.54
C MET A 181 18.94 2.24 -5.48
N ILE A 182 18.46 1.68 -6.59
CA ILE A 182 17.15 1.03 -6.66
C ILE A 182 17.13 -0.29 -5.87
N GLU A 183 18.26 -1.00 -5.80
CA GLU A 183 18.39 -2.18 -4.95
C GLU A 183 18.52 -1.81 -3.46
N LEU A 184 19.11 -0.64 -3.16
CA LEU A 184 19.35 -0.20 -1.78
C LEU A 184 18.11 0.34 -1.07
N ASP A 185 17.29 1.14 -1.76
CA ASP A 185 16.13 1.86 -1.19
C ASP A 185 14.81 1.39 -1.82
N ASP A 186 14.82 0.18 -2.36
CA ASP A 186 13.75 -0.39 -3.16
C ASP A 186 13.24 0.44 -4.36
N GLY A 187 13.94 1.52 -4.70
CA GLY A 187 13.60 2.43 -5.79
C GLY A 187 12.67 3.56 -5.40
N ASP A 188 12.36 3.75 -4.11
CA ASP A 188 11.45 4.79 -3.62
C ASP A 188 11.92 6.20 -4.03
N LEU A 189 13.22 6.49 -3.85
CA LEU A 189 13.79 7.76 -4.27
C LEU A 189 13.64 7.98 -5.79
N CYS A 190 13.97 6.98 -6.60
CA CYS A 190 13.82 7.07 -8.06
C CYS A 190 12.36 7.24 -8.46
N GLN A 191 11.44 6.51 -7.80
CA GLN A 191 10.01 6.60 -8.01
C GLN A 191 9.49 8.01 -7.74
N GLY A 192 9.94 8.66 -6.67
CA GLY A 192 9.58 10.04 -6.36
C GLY A 192 9.93 11.01 -7.49
N TYR A 193 11.11 10.88 -8.10
CA TYR A 193 11.50 11.69 -9.26
C TYR A 193 10.69 11.36 -10.51
N CYS A 194 10.38 10.08 -10.73
CA CYS A 194 9.72 9.60 -11.93
C CYS A 194 8.19 9.74 -11.90
N GLN A 195 7.58 9.96 -10.73
CA GLN A 195 6.13 9.90 -10.53
C GLN A 195 5.36 10.85 -11.45
N SER A 196 5.81 12.10 -11.58
CA SER A 196 5.17 13.12 -12.42
C SER A 196 5.30 12.87 -13.92
N HIS A 197 6.21 11.98 -14.32
CA HIS A 197 6.54 11.68 -15.72
C HIS A 197 6.29 10.22 -16.09
N MET A 198 5.59 9.46 -15.24
CA MET A 198 5.27 8.06 -15.52
C MET A 198 4.43 7.86 -16.79
N CYS A 199 3.62 8.84 -17.19
CA CYS A 199 2.89 8.79 -18.45
C CYS A 199 3.81 8.70 -19.68
N CYS A 200 5.07 9.14 -19.58
CA CYS A 200 6.03 9.14 -20.69
C CYS A 200 6.42 7.73 -21.13
N PHE A 201 6.12 6.72 -20.31
CA PHE A 201 6.58 5.35 -20.49
C PHE A 201 5.45 4.34 -20.62
N ALA A 202 4.19 4.82 -20.64
CA ALA A 202 3.08 3.93 -20.90
C ALA A 202 3.16 3.41 -22.34
N GLU A 203 2.91 2.12 -22.55
CA GLU A 203 2.88 1.55 -23.91
C GLU A 203 1.88 2.34 -24.77
N SER A 204 2.32 2.71 -25.97
CA SER A 204 1.56 3.55 -26.88
C SER A 204 0.18 2.92 -27.16
N GLY A 205 -0.85 3.40 -26.47
CA GLY A 205 -2.21 2.84 -26.53
C GLY A 205 -3.01 2.92 -25.24
N SER A 206 -2.39 3.08 -24.07
CA SER A 206 -3.10 3.07 -22.78
C SER A 206 -3.78 4.40 -22.37
N GLY A 207 -4.05 5.30 -23.32
CA GLY A 207 -4.96 6.45 -23.10
C GLY A 207 -4.48 7.56 -22.17
N HIS A 208 -3.21 7.57 -21.74
CA HIS A 208 -2.61 8.68 -21.00
C HIS A 208 -1.49 9.30 -21.83
N GLU A 209 -1.86 9.95 -22.93
CA GLU A 209 -0.93 10.82 -23.65
C GLU A 209 -0.49 11.93 -22.68
N CYS A 210 0.81 12.04 -22.41
CA CYS A 210 1.34 13.21 -21.73
C CYS A 210 1.10 14.43 -22.64
N THR A 211 -0.02 15.12 -22.43
CA THR A 211 -0.50 16.16 -23.34
C THR A 211 0.43 17.37 -23.43
N ASP A 212 1.33 17.55 -22.45
CA ASP A 212 2.18 18.75 -22.34
C ASP A 212 3.59 18.51 -21.79
N ILE A 213 4.20 17.33 -22.02
CA ILE A 213 5.56 17.06 -21.50
C ILE A 213 6.57 16.96 -22.65
N SER A 214 7.17 18.11 -23.02
CA SER A 214 8.32 18.16 -23.95
C SER A 214 9.57 17.46 -23.42
N ASP A 215 9.57 17.07 -22.15
CA ASP A 215 10.77 16.72 -21.40
C ASP A 215 10.87 15.21 -21.09
N CYS A 216 10.00 14.37 -21.67
CA CYS A 216 10.03 12.91 -21.46
C CYS A 216 11.41 12.28 -21.74
N GLY A 217 12.20 12.88 -22.64
CA GLY A 217 13.57 12.43 -22.92
C GLY A 217 14.51 12.51 -21.71
N GLN A 218 14.31 13.47 -20.80
CA GLN A 218 15.14 13.61 -19.58
C GLN A 218 14.82 12.53 -18.55
N TYR A 219 13.60 12.00 -18.59
CA TYR A 219 13.12 10.98 -17.67
C TYR A 219 13.33 9.56 -18.22
N ALA A 220 13.94 9.38 -19.38
CA ALA A 220 14.15 8.06 -20.00
C ALA A 220 14.80 7.02 -19.08
N ILE A 221 15.56 7.45 -18.07
CA ILE A 221 16.15 6.57 -17.07
C ILE A 221 15.11 5.90 -16.15
N CYS A 222 13.93 6.51 -15.96
CA CYS A 222 12.81 5.96 -15.19
C CYS A 222 12.28 4.63 -15.74
N ASN A 223 12.61 4.25 -16.97
CA ASN A 223 12.30 2.92 -17.51
C ASN A 223 12.86 1.79 -16.64
N ILE A 224 13.92 2.04 -15.88
CA ILE A 224 14.46 1.07 -14.93
C ILE A 224 13.44 0.64 -13.88
N LEU A 225 12.56 1.54 -13.45
CA LEU A 225 11.47 1.24 -12.51
C LEU A 225 10.43 0.36 -13.17
N ILE A 226 10.10 0.63 -14.43
CA ILE A 226 9.13 -0.18 -15.18
C ILE A 226 9.67 -1.58 -15.37
N ASP A 227 10.95 -1.73 -15.72
CA ASP A 227 11.61 -3.02 -15.80
C ASP A 227 11.59 -3.78 -14.46
N LYS A 228 11.83 -3.08 -13.34
CA LYS A 228 11.77 -3.68 -11.99
C LYS A 228 10.33 -4.09 -11.67
N PHE A 229 9.37 -3.18 -11.74
CA PHE A 229 7.97 -3.44 -11.41
C PHE A 229 7.34 -4.47 -12.36
N THR A 230 7.61 -4.44 -13.66
CA THR A 230 7.08 -5.45 -14.59
C THR A 230 7.70 -6.82 -14.36
N LYS A 231 8.98 -6.94 -13.99
CA LYS A 231 9.60 -8.24 -13.66
C LYS A 231 9.22 -8.74 -12.26
N GLN A 232 8.96 -7.84 -11.32
CA GLN A 232 8.67 -8.19 -9.92
C GLN A 232 7.18 -8.52 -9.73
N ARG A 233 6.27 -7.70 -10.30
CA ARG A 233 4.80 -7.94 -10.31
C ARG A 233 4.41 -9.24 -10.98
N THR A 234 5.23 -9.71 -11.91
CA THR A 234 4.98 -10.94 -12.66
C THR A 234 5.54 -12.20 -12.02
N SER A 235 6.34 -12.11 -10.95
CA SER A 235 6.99 -13.30 -10.39
C SER A 235 6.24 -13.91 -9.21
N THR A 236 5.90 -13.16 -8.15
CA THR A 236 5.38 -13.79 -6.93
C THR A 236 3.92 -14.22 -7.04
N ALA A 237 3.03 -13.31 -7.48
CA ALA A 237 1.61 -13.61 -7.65
C ALA A 237 1.37 -14.64 -8.75
N ALA A 238 2.06 -14.50 -9.88
CA ALA A 238 1.94 -15.44 -10.99
C ALA A 238 2.49 -16.82 -10.62
N VAL A 239 3.57 -16.92 -9.84
CA VAL A 239 4.08 -18.22 -9.36
C VAL A 239 3.10 -18.89 -8.40
N MET A 240 2.49 -18.15 -7.46
CA MET A 240 1.49 -18.72 -6.57
C MET A 240 0.25 -19.20 -7.33
N ILE A 241 -0.25 -18.40 -8.27
CA ILE A 241 -1.37 -18.75 -9.12
C ILE A 241 -1.01 -19.95 -10.02
N ASP A 242 0.19 -19.98 -10.59
CA ASP A 242 0.68 -21.11 -11.40
C ASP A 242 0.72 -22.39 -10.58
N ASP A 243 1.26 -22.37 -9.35
CA ASP A 243 1.31 -23.55 -8.48
C ASP A 243 -0.08 -24.04 -8.08
N ILE A 244 -1.02 -23.14 -7.75
CA ILE A 244 -2.40 -23.51 -7.41
C ILE A 244 -3.09 -24.14 -8.61
N ILE A 245 -3.01 -23.48 -9.78
CA ILE A 245 -3.65 -23.98 -11.00
C ILE A 245 -2.98 -25.28 -11.42
N LYS A 246 -1.66 -25.39 -11.44
CA LYS A 246 -0.95 -26.63 -11.78
C LYS A 246 -1.36 -27.79 -10.87
N ASN A 247 -1.50 -27.54 -9.57
CA ASN A 247 -1.88 -28.56 -8.61
C ASN A 247 -3.35 -28.98 -8.74
N GLN A 248 -4.27 -28.09 -9.16
CA GLN A 248 -5.69 -28.42 -9.31
C GLN A 248 -6.07 -28.85 -10.73
N CYS A 249 -5.40 -28.29 -11.73
CA CYS A 249 -5.68 -28.41 -13.17
C CYS A 249 -4.67 -29.25 -13.95
N GLY A 250 -3.65 -29.81 -13.30
CA GLY A 250 -2.73 -30.73 -13.95
C GLY A 250 -3.45 -31.92 -14.57
N GLU A 251 -2.92 -32.48 -15.66
CA GLU A 251 -3.53 -33.60 -16.41
C GLU A 251 -3.92 -34.79 -15.51
N ASP A 252 -3.16 -35.04 -14.44
CA ASP A 252 -3.42 -36.12 -13.49
C ASP A 252 -4.59 -35.81 -12.54
N ASN A 253 -4.90 -34.53 -12.31
CA ASN A 253 -5.85 -34.08 -11.30
C ASN A 253 -7.25 -33.81 -11.85
N VAL A 254 -7.39 -33.50 -13.14
CA VAL A 254 -8.68 -33.19 -13.80
C VAL A 254 -9.48 -34.47 -14.15
N ASN A 255 -9.01 -35.64 -13.74
CA ASN A 255 -9.63 -36.92 -14.05
C ASN A 255 -10.90 -37.24 -13.24
N ASN A 256 -11.36 -36.36 -12.37
CA ASN A 256 -12.62 -36.51 -11.64
C ASN A 256 -13.49 -35.26 -11.77
N ASP A 257 -14.82 -35.45 -11.79
CA ASP A 257 -15.80 -34.38 -11.98
C ASP A 257 -15.67 -33.23 -10.96
N GLU A 258 -15.12 -33.49 -9.77
CA GLU A 258 -14.99 -32.50 -8.70
C GLU A 258 -13.80 -31.56 -8.96
N ASN A 259 -12.64 -32.12 -9.27
CA ASN A 259 -11.43 -31.40 -9.63
C ASN A 259 -11.58 -30.71 -10.98
N GLU A 260 -12.28 -31.33 -11.95
CA GLU A 260 -12.62 -30.67 -13.20
C GLU A 260 -13.41 -29.38 -12.94
N ARG A 261 -14.41 -29.43 -12.06
CA ARG A 261 -15.21 -28.26 -11.70
C ARG A 261 -14.40 -27.19 -10.98
N ILE A 262 -13.60 -27.57 -9.98
CA ILE A 262 -12.70 -26.65 -9.27
C ILE A 262 -11.74 -25.99 -10.25
N CYS A 263 -11.19 -26.77 -11.17
CA CYS A 263 -10.26 -26.28 -12.18
C CYS A 263 -10.95 -25.32 -13.16
N VAL A 264 -12.16 -25.62 -13.63
CA VAL A 264 -12.95 -24.69 -14.45
C VAL A 264 -13.14 -23.36 -13.74
N ASP A 265 -13.54 -23.38 -12.47
CA ASP A 265 -13.79 -22.18 -11.66
C ASP A 265 -12.49 -21.35 -11.49
N LEU A 266 -11.37 -22.01 -11.19
CA LEU A 266 -10.05 -21.38 -11.13
C LEU A 266 -9.62 -20.78 -12.47
N CYS A 267 -10.08 -21.35 -13.58
CA CYS A 267 -9.72 -20.92 -14.93
C CYS A 267 -10.61 -19.81 -15.50
N ILE A 268 -11.70 -19.41 -14.84
CA ILE A 268 -12.60 -18.34 -15.31
C ILE A 268 -11.87 -17.01 -15.54
N PRO A 269 -11.00 -16.52 -14.62
CA PRO A 269 -10.28 -15.27 -14.83
C PRO A 269 -9.37 -15.28 -16.07
N SER A 270 -8.91 -16.46 -16.50
CA SER A 270 -8.05 -16.62 -17.67
C SER A 270 -8.77 -16.46 -19.01
N ARG A 271 -10.11 -16.36 -19.03
CA ARG A 271 -10.88 -16.28 -20.28
C ARG A 271 -10.43 -15.09 -21.14
N CYS A 272 -10.08 -13.97 -20.52
CA CYS A 272 -9.58 -12.79 -21.25
C CYS A 272 -8.17 -13.02 -21.86
N CYS A 273 -7.38 -13.96 -21.34
CA CYS A 273 -6.03 -14.26 -21.82
C CYS A 273 -6.03 -15.05 -23.14
N ARG A 274 -7.06 -15.89 -23.34
CA ARG A 274 -7.11 -16.87 -24.43
C ARG A 274 -8.08 -16.51 -25.55
N PHE A 275 -9.20 -15.84 -25.23
CA PHE A 275 -10.34 -15.77 -26.14
C PHE A 275 -10.58 -14.41 -26.77
N SER A 276 -9.82 -13.39 -26.40
CA SER A 276 -9.98 -12.08 -27.02
C SER A 276 -9.03 -11.90 -28.20
N THR A 277 -9.56 -12.07 -29.42
CA THR A 277 -8.90 -11.61 -30.65
C THR A 277 -8.93 -10.09 -30.80
N ASN A 278 -9.75 -9.40 -29.99
CA ASN A 278 -9.75 -7.95 -29.91
C ASN A 278 -8.64 -7.50 -28.97
N ALA A 279 -7.83 -6.55 -29.42
CA ALA A 279 -6.79 -5.93 -28.59
C ALA A 279 -7.36 -5.24 -27.33
N GLU A 280 -8.63 -4.84 -27.36
CA GLU A 280 -9.30 -4.08 -26.30
C GLU A 280 -9.86 -4.97 -25.17
N THR A 281 -10.26 -6.21 -25.46
CA THR A 281 -10.82 -7.15 -24.47
C THR A 281 -9.84 -8.25 -24.07
N ASN A 282 -8.61 -8.20 -24.58
CA ASN A 282 -7.56 -9.12 -24.15
C ASN A 282 -6.85 -8.52 -22.93
N CYS A 283 -6.65 -9.33 -21.89
CA CYS A 283 -5.86 -8.91 -20.73
C CYS A 283 -4.34 -9.12 -20.97
N ASN A 284 -3.95 -9.47 -22.21
CA ASN A 284 -2.57 -9.68 -22.62
C ASN A 284 -1.78 -8.37 -22.78
N SER A 285 -2.45 -7.21 -22.92
CA SER A 285 -1.84 -5.90 -23.15
C SER A 285 -1.13 -5.28 -21.94
N GLY A 286 -1.11 -5.95 -20.78
CA GLY A 286 -0.34 -5.50 -19.61
C GLY A 286 -0.05 -6.56 -18.55
N GLN A 287 -0.58 -7.79 -18.71
CA GLN A 287 -0.46 -8.86 -17.71
C GLN A 287 -0.02 -10.20 -18.33
N LEU A 288 0.95 -10.16 -19.25
CA LEU A 288 1.42 -11.34 -19.98
C LEU A 288 1.83 -12.50 -19.05
N ALA A 289 2.45 -12.20 -17.92
CA ALA A 289 2.85 -13.25 -16.98
C ALA A 289 1.69 -13.84 -16.18
N LEU A 290 0.67 -13.04 -15.87
CA LEU A 290 -0.55 -13.56 -15.25
C LEU A 290 -1.20 -14.56 -16.20
N CYS A 291 -1.30 -14.22 -17.48
CA CYS A 291 -1.82 -15.13 -18.50
C CYS A 291 -0.97 -16.40 -18.69
N SER A 292 0.35 -16.32 -18.45
CA SER A 292 1.21 -17.51 -18.47
C SER A 292 0.96 -18.47 -17.30
N ALA A 293 0.58 -17.95 -16.12
CA ALA A 293 0.22 -18.76 -14.95
C ALA A 293 -1.05 -19.60 -15.17
N TYR A 294 -1.93 -19.16 -16.07
CA TYR A 294 -3.13 -19.91 -16.47
C TYR A 294 -2.89 -20.90 -17.62
N SER A 295 -1.64 -21.22 -17.96
CA SER A 295 -1.32 -22.13 -19.08
C SER A 295 -1.99 -23.51 -18.98
N TYR A 296 -2.19 -24.03 -17.75
CA TYR A 296 -2.87 -25.30 -17.49
C TYR A 296 -4.39 -25.26 -17.75
N CYS A 297 -4.99 -24.07 -17.82
CA CYS A 297 -6.38 -23.89 -18.26
C CYS A 297 -6.56 -24.19 -19.77
N GLY A 298 -5.46 -24.46 -20.48
CA GLY A 298 -5.42 -24.87 -21.88
C GLY A 298 -6.26 -26.11 -22.21
N ILE A 299 -6.50 -26.96 -21.22
CA ILE A 299 -7.22 -28.24 -21.36
C ILE A 299 -8.70 -28.08 -21.71
N PHE A 300 -9.34 -26.98 -21.32
CA PHE A 300 -10.75 -26.73 -21.60
C PHE A 300 -10.94 -26.04 -22.94
N GLN A 301 -11.94 -26.48 -23.70
CA GLN A 301 -12.39 -25.84 -24.94
C GLN A 301 -13.56 -24.89 -24.67
N ASP A 302 -13.88 -24.01 -25.64
CA ASP A 302 -14.97 -23.02 -25.53
C ASP A 302 -16.33 -23.63 -25.14
N ALA A 303 -16.57 -24.87 -25.61
CA ALA A 303 -17.80 -25.59 -25.32
C ALA A 303 -17.93 -25.97 -23.85
N ASP A 304 -16.81 -26.15 -23.14
CA ASP A 304 -16.78 -26.62 -21.76
C ASP A 304 -17.16 -25.48 -20.81
N PHE A 305 -16.64 -24.26 -21.04
CA PHE A 305 -17.06 -23.08 -20.28
C PHE A 305 -18.53 -22.70 -20.56
N ALA A 306 -18.98 -22.80 -21.80
CA ALA A 306 -20.39 -22.51 -22.14
C ALA A 306 -21.38 -23.58 -21.62
N ALA A 307 -20.89 -24.78 -21.31
CA ALA A 307 -21.69 -25.83 -20.69
C ALA A 307 -21.89 -25.62 -19.18
N VAL A 308 -20.99 -24.90 -18.53
CA VAL A 308 -21.09 -24.52 -17.11
C VAL A 308 -22.25 -23.53 -16.91
N ASP A 309 -22.35 -22.52 -17.77
CA ASP A 309 -23.44 -21.52 -17.76
C ASP A 309 -24.84 -22.10 -18.04
N LYS A 310 -24.91 -23.26 -18.71
CA LYS A 310 -26.18 -23.86 -19.17
C LYS A 310 -26.71 -24.97 -18.25
N ARG A 311 -26.03 -25.31 -17.15
CA ARG A 311 -26.55 -26.33 -16.23
C ARG A 311 -27.74 -25.77 -15.44
N PRO A 312 -28.97 -26.31 -15.63
CA PRO A 312 -30.12 -25.84 -14.88
C PRO A 312 -29.97 -26.19 -13.40
N SER A 313 -30.27 -25.24 -12.52
CA SER A 313 -30.21 -25.32 -11.05
C SER A 313 -31.19 -26.33 -10.41
N SER A 314 -31.72 -27.29 -11.17
CA SER A 314 -32.88 -28.13 -10.80
C SER A 314 -32.59 -29.60 -10.53
N ILE A 315 -31.33 -30.03 -10.42
CA ILE A 315 -31.01 -31.38 -9.89
C ILE A 315 -30.82 -31.27 -8.37
N SER A 316 -31.94 -31.35 -7.66
CA SER A 316 -32.05 -31.33 -6.20
C SER A 316 -31.77 -32.70 -5.58
N ASP A 317 -30.65 -33.34 -5.91
CA ASP A 317 -30.17 -34.54 -5.22
C ASP A 317 -28.72 -34.32 -4.76
N GLY A 318 -28.58 -33.78 -3.53
CA GLY A 318 -27.44 -34.00 -2.63
C GLY A 318 -26.06 -33.45 -3.02
N ARG A 319 -25.93 -32.44 -3.88
CA ARG A 319 -24.63 -31.93 -4.37
C ARG A 319 -24.40 -30.42 -4.18
N GLU A 320 -24.72 -29.89 -2.99
CA GLU A 320 -24.46 -28.50 -2.58
C GLU A 320 -22.99 -28.21 -2.18
N GLY A 321 -22.12 -29.22 -2.10
CA GLY A 321 -20.77 -29.04 -1.53
C GLY A 321 -19.69 -28.42 -2.44
N SER A 322 -19.83 -28.52 -3.77
CA SER A 322 -18.68 -28.34 -4.67
C SER A 322 -18.46 -26.90 -5.17
N THR A 323 -19.52 -26.14 -5.48
CA THR A 323 -19.40 -24.67 -5.72
C THR A 323 -19.05 -23.91 -4.44
N ALA A 324 -19.58 -24.37 -3.30
CA ALA A 324 -19.21 -23.81 -2.00
C ALA A 324 -17.71 -24.00 -1.73
N PHE A 325 -17.11 -25.12 -2.14
CA PHE A 325 -15.68 -25.37 -1.95
C PHE A 325 -14.79 -24.47 -2.81
N ALA A 326 -15.06 -24.34 -4.12
CA ALA A 326 -14.29 -23.45 -5.00
C ALA A 326 -14.43 -21.98 -4.58
N SER A 327 -15.65 -21.56 -4.23
CA SER A 327 -15.90 -20.25 -3.62
C SER A 327 -15.12 -20.06 -2.32
N THR A 328 -15.14 -21.04 -1.42
CA THR A 328 -14.37 -20.98 -0.15
C THR A 328 -12.87 -20.90 -0.40
N LEU A 329 -12.35 -21.63 -1.40
CA LEU A 329 -10.94 -21.62 -1.74
C LEU A 329 -10.52 -20.24 -2.29
N ILE A 330 -11.28 -19.69 -3.24
CA ILE A 330 -11.00 -18.37 -3.81
C ILE A 330 -11.17 -17.28 -2.76
N SER A 331 -12.22 -17.33 -1.93
CA SER A 331 -12.40 -16.42 -0.80
C SER A 331 -11.26 -16.54 0.21
N SER A 332 -10.75 -17.74 0.49
CA SER A 332 -9.60 -17.91 1.41
C SER A 332 -8.30 -17.34 0.85
N ILE A 333 -8.06 -17.50 -0.45
CA ILE A 333 -6.90 -16.92 -1.15
C ILE A 333 -6.99 -15.40 -1.14
N VAL A 334 -8.18 -14.84 -1.40
CA VAL A 334 -8.40 -13.39 -1.38
C VAL A 334 -8.26 -12.84 0.03
N VAL A 335 -8.85 -13.49 1.04
CA VAL A 335 -8.75 -13.08 2.45
C VAL A 335 -7.32 -13.16 2.96
N GLU A 336 -6.55 -14.16 2.55
CA GLU A 336 -5.14 -14.28 2.92
C GLU A 336 -4.29 -13.24 2.18
N ALA A 337 -4.44 -13.11 0.86
CA ALA A 337 -3.70 -12.15 0.05
C ALA A 337 -3.99 -10.69 0.45
N CYS A 338 -5.25 -10.40 0.78
CA CYS A 338 -5.74 -9.08 1.19
C CYS A 338 -5.87 -8.93 2.72
N SER A 339 -5.24 -9.81 3.50
CA SER A 339 -5.23 -9.64 4.96
C SER A 339 -4.53 -8.33 5.33
N GLU A 340 -4.90 -7.71 6.45
CA GLU A 340 -4.30 -6.45 6.91
C GLU A 340 -2.77 -6.56 6.99
N SER A 341 -2.24 -7.68 7.50
CA SER A 341 -0.80 -7.92 7.60
C SER A 341 -0.09 -8.06 6.25
N ASN A 342 -0.78 -8.57 5.22
CA ASN A 342 -0.22 -8.68 3.88
C ASN A 342 -0.37 -7.36 3.12
N TYR A 343 -1.52 -6.69 3.26
CA TYR A 343 -1.82 -5.43 2.58
C TYR A 343 -0.95 -4.25 3.07
N GLU A 344 -0.42 -4.31 4.30
CA GLU A 344 0.57 -3.34 4.80
C GLU A 344 1.95 -3.47 4.14
N THR A 345 2.24 -4.60 3.49
CA THR A 345 3.50 -4.79 2.74
C THR A 345 3.29 -4.45 1.27
N THR A 346 4.30 -3.88 0.62
CA THR A 346 4.25 -3.58 -0.83
C THR A 346 3.89 -4.82 -1.64
N ASN A 347 4.49 -5.98 -1.32
CA ASN A 347 4.23 -7.23 -2.04
C ASN A 347 2.82 -7.78 -1.82
N GLY A 348 2.29 -7.72 -0.58
CA GLY A 348 0.95 -8.24 -0.30
C GLY A 348 -0.16 -7.31 -0.79
N LYS A 349 0.06 -5.99 -0.78
CA LYS A 349 -0.81 -5.03 -1.49
C LYS A 349 -0.86 -5.33 -2.98
N GLU A 350 0.29 -5.51 -3.62
CA GLU A 350 0.35 -5.84 -5.05
C GLU A 350 -0.31 -7.20 -5.37
N LEU A 351 -0.15 -8.20 -4.51
CA LEU A 351 -0.81 -9.50 -4.64
C LEU A 351 -2.33 -9.36 -4.52
N CYS A 352 -2.80 -8.62 -3.50
CA CYS A 352 -4.20 -8.34 -3.30
C CYS A 352 -4.80 -7.61 -4.52
N ASP A 353 -4.14 -6.56 -5.01
CA ASP A 353 -4.57 -5.79 -6.18
C ASP A 353 -4.59 -6.68 -7.45
N ALA A 354 -3.60 -7.56 -7.64
CA ALA A 354 -3.55 -8.48 -8.78
C ALA A 354 -4.71 -9.49 -8.77
N ILE A 355 -5.13 -9.97 -7.60
CA ILE A 355 -6.27 -10.89 -7.43
C ILE A 355 -7.60 -10.14 -7.57
N CYS A 356 -7.71 -8.96 -6.96
CA CYS A 356 -8.96 -8.21 -6.87
C CYS A 356 -9.27 -7.35 -8.09
N THR A 357 -8.27 -6.90 -8.87
CA THR A 357 -8.51 -6.05 -10.06
C THR A 357 -9.35 -6.74 -11.14
N PRO A 358 -9.06 -8.00 -11.54
CA PRO A 358 -9.90 -8.73 -12.49
C PRO A 358 -11.32 -8.92 -11.95
N ILE A 359 -11.46 -9.23 -10.66
CA ILE A 359 -12.76 -9.46 -10.00
C ILE A 359 -13.57 -8.16 -9.94
N THR A 360 -12.94 -7.05 -9.59
CA THR A 360 -13.60 -5.73 -9.55
C THR A 360 -14.00 -5.23 -10.92
N ALA A 361 -13.16 -5.39 -11.94
CA ALA A 361 -13.54 -5.08 -13.32
C ALA A 361 -14.74 -5.93 -13.80
N CYS A 362 -14.77 -7.22 -13.44
CA CYS A 362 -15.78 -8.18 -13.85
C CYS A 362 -17.12 -7.96 -13.10
N CYS A 363 -17.07 -7.86 -11.77
CA CYS A 363 -18.21 -7.88 -10.87
C CYS A 363 -18.71 -6.49 -10.43
N PHE A 364 -17.82 -5.51 -10.38
CA PHE A 364 -18.09 -4.19 -9.80
C PHE A 364 -17.82 -3.03 -10.78
N GLY A 365 -17.44 -3.32 -12.03
CA GLY A 365 -17.17 -2.33 -13.06
C GLY A 365 -18.38 -1.43 -13.32
N HIS A 366 -18.16 -0.11 -13.31
CA HIS A 366 -19.20 0.89 -13.57
C HIS A 366 -19.78 0.74 -14.98
N GLN A 367 -21.12 0.65 -15.08
CA GLN A 367 -21.86 0.54 -16.35
C GLN A 367 -21.84 1.82 -17.20
N ASP A 368 -21.14 2.87 -16.76
CA ASP A 368 -21.24 4.22 -17.33
C ASP A 368 -20.60 4.34 -18.73
N VAL A 369 -19.87 3.32 -19.20
CA VAL A 369 -19.25 3.27 -20.54
C VAL A 369 -20.01 2.37 -21.53
N GLY A 370 -21.17 1.84 -21.15
CA GLY A 370 -22.03 1.07 -22.08
C GLY A 370 -21.59 -0.38 -22.35
N GLU A 371 -20.48 -0.83 -21.76
CA GLU A 371 -20.11 -2.25 -21.76
C GLU A 371 -20.58 -2.92 -20.48
N PRO A 372 -21.38 -4.00 -20.56
CA PRO A 372 -21.76 -4.75 -19.38
C PRO A 372 -20.54 -5.53 -18.88
N GLY A 373 -20.10 -5.26 -17.65
CA GLY A 373 -19.22 -6.17 -16.92
C GLY A 373 -19.82 -7.59 -16.86
N CYS A 374 -18.98 -8.57 -16.52
CA CYS A 374 -19.38 -9.98 -16.52
C CYS A 374 -20.46 -10.31 -15.47
N ALA A 375 -20.76 -9.39 -14.54
CA ALA A 375 -21.75 -9.57 -13.46
C ALA A 375 -23.11 -10.12 -13.92
N LYS A 376 -23.54 -9.85 -15.16
CA LYS A 376 -24.79 -10.41 -15.71
C LYS A 376 -24.68 -11.87 -16.16
N SER A 377 -23.52 -12.28 -16.68
CA SER A 377 -23.28 -13.66 -17.10
C SER A 377 -22.76 -14.53 -15.95
N GLU A 378 -22.13 -13.92 -14.95
CA GLU A 378 -21.39 -14.58 -13.86
C GLU A 378 -21.95 -14.17 -12.48
N SER A 379 -23.29 -14.11 -12.34
CA SER A 379 -23.92 -13.60 -11.12
C SER A 379 -23.56 -14.42 -9.86
N ASP A 380 -23.40 -15.73 -10.03
CA ASP A 380 -23.09 -16.64 -8.92
C ASP A 380 -21.62 -16.48 -8.47
N PHE A 381 -20.70 -16.21 -9.40
CA PHE A 381 -19.32 -15.88 -9.08
C PHE A 381 -19.25 -14.53 -8.36
N CYS A 382 -19.90 -13.49 -8.86
CA CYS A 382 -19.85 -12.16 -8.26
C CYS A 382 -20.52 -12.09 -6.87
N ALA A 383 -21.52 -12.94 -6.60
CA ALA A 383 -22.15 -13.05 -5.28
C ALA A 383 -21.19 -13.56 -4.17
N THR A 384 -20.05 -14.16 -4.54
CA THR A 384 -19.07 -14.65 -3.56
C THR A 384 -18.10 -13.56 -3.06
N PHE A 385 -18.16 -12.36 -3.66
CA PHE A 385 -17.29 -11.22 -3.34
C PHE A 385 -18.04 -10.00 -2.78
N THR A 386 -19.37 -10.07 -2.67
CA THR A 386 -20.23 -9.12 -1.95
C THR A 386 -20.41 -9.54 -0.50
#